data_AF-A0A973AAL7-F1
#
_entry.id   AF-A0A973AAL7-F1
#
_cell.length_a   1.000
_cell.length_b   1.000
_cell.length_c   1.000
_cell.angle_alpha   90.00
_cell.angle_beta   90.00
_cell.angle_gamma   90.00
#
_symmetry.space_group_name_H-M   'P 1'
#
loop_
_entity.id
_entity.type
_entity.pdbx_description
1 polymer ?
#
loop_
_entity_poly.entity_id
_entity_poly.type
_entity_poly.pdbx_seq_one_letter_code
_entity_poly.pdbx_strand_id
1 'polypeptide(L)' 'MTKAEIVSSISEKSGIEKADVLATVEAFMDEVKVSLEKGNNVYLRGFGSFIVKT' A
#
# COMPACT_ATOMS: atom_id res chain seq x y z
N MET A 1 -4.99 -5.23 12.37
CA MET A 1 -5.07 -4.18 11.34
C MET A 1 -5.27 -4.84 10.00
N THR A 2 -6.50 -4.80 9.50
CA THR A 2 -6.94 -5.28 8.19
C THR A 2 -6.88 -4.13 7.18
N LYS A 3 -7.01 -4.45 5.88
CA LYS A 3 -7.11 -3.42 4.82
C LYS A 3 -8.20 -2.39 5.13
N ALA A 4 -9.37 -2.87 5.58
CA ALA A 4 -10.49 -2.00 5.94
C ALA A 4 -10.15 -1.06 7.11
N GLU A 5 -9.45 -1.55 8.14
CA GLU A 5 -8.99 -0.73 9.27
C GLU A 5 -7.97 0.33 8.83
N ILE A 6 -7.06 0.01 7.90
CA ILE A 6 -6.10 0.97 7.32
C ILE A 6 -6.84 2.07 6.55
N VAL A 7 -7.78 1.70 5.67
CA VAL A 7 -8.56 2.64 4.88
C VAL A 7 -9.36 3.59 5.78
N SER A 8 -10.05 3.07 6.81
CA SER A 8 -10.77 3.92 7.75
C SER A 8 -9.83 4.87 8.49
N SER A 9 -8.69 4.37 9.00
CA SER A 9 -7.74 5.21 9.74
C SER A 9 -7.12 6.30 8.88
N ILE A 10 -6.80 6.02 7.62
CA ILE A 10 -6.25 7.03 6.70
C ILE A 10 -7.32 8.07 6.37
N SER A 11 -8.52 7.66 6.00
CA SER A 11 -9.64 8.57 5.68
C SER A 11 -9.95 9.50 6.85
N GLU A 12 -9.99 8.98 8.08
CA GLU A 12 -10.22 9.78 9.30
C GLU A 12 -9.10 10.80 9.56
N LYS A 13 -7.84 10.46 9.26
CA LYS A 13 -6.69 11.35 9.49
C LYS A 13 -6.47 12.38 8.38
N SER A 14 -6.76 12.01 7.14
CA SER A 14 -6.52 12.85 5.96
C SER A 14 -7.73 13.68 5.55
N GLY A 15 -8.94 13.30 5.99
CA GLY A 15 -10.20 13.90 5.55
C GLY A 15 -10.60 13.51 4.13
N ILE A 16 -9.88 12.56 3.50
CA ILE A 16 -10.18 12.06 2.15
C ILE A 16 -11.32 11.03 2.25
N GLU A 17 -12.20 11.00 1.25
CA GLU A 17 -13.28 10.02 1.18
C GLU A 17 -12.76 8.58 1.19
N LYS A 18 -13.48 7.70 1.91
CA LYS A 18 -13.09 6.28 2.05
C LYS A 18 -12.94 5.57 0.71
N ALA A 19 -13.76 5.92 -0.28
CA ALA A 19 -13.71 5.33 -1.61
C ALA A 19 -12.38 5.63 -2.31
N ASP A 20 -11.92 6.89 -2.27
CA ASP A 20 -10.66 7.30 -2.87
C ASP A 20 -9.46 6.71 -2.13
N VAL A 21 -9.51 6.65 -0.81
CA VAL A 21 -8.47 5.99 0.01
C VAL A 21 -8.40 4.50 -0.31
N LEU A 22 -9.56 3.83 -0.44
CA LEU A 22 -9.61 2.41 -0.81
C LEU A 22 -8.96 2.18 -2.17
N ALA A 23 -9.37 2.93 -3.19
CA ALA A 23 -8.82 2.83 -4.54
C ALA A 23 -7.29 3.06 -4.54
N THR A 24 -6.81 4.06 -3.79
CA THR A 24 -5.39 4.37 -3.67
C THR A 24 -4.59 3.24 -3.01
N VAL A 25 -5.12 2.66 -1.92
CA VAL A 25 -4.45 1.57 -1.21
C VAL A 25 -4.41 0.30 -2.08
N GLU A 26 -5.48 0.00 -2.81
CA GLU A 26 -5.50 -1.13 -3.74
C GLU A 26 -4.50 -0.95 -4.87
N ALA A 27 -4.50 0.21 -5.54
CA ALA A 27 -3.55 0.51 -6.59
C ALA A 27 -2.09 0.45 -6.09
N PHE A 28 -1.82 0.92 -4.88
CA PHE A 28 -0.50 0.81 -4.26
C PHE A 28 -0.08 -0.65 -4.03
N MET A 29 -0.98 -1.49 -3.51
CA MET A 29 -0.68 -2.92 -3.31
C MET A 29 -0.41 -3.63 -4.63
N ASP A 30 -1.17 -3.32 -5.68
CA ASP A 30 -0.97 -3.90 -7.00
C ASP A 30 0.36 -3.47 -7.62
N GLU A 31 0.75 -2.20 -7.51
CA GLU A 31 2.03 -1.71 -8.03
C GLU A 31 3.22 -2.38 -7.32
N VAL A 32 3.14 -2.54 -5.99
CA VAL A 32 4.15 -3.26 -5.21
C VAL A 32 4.24 -4.71 -5.70
N LYS A 33 3.11 -5.39 -5.87
CA LYS A 33 3.07 -6.78 -6.36
C LYS A 33 3.71 -6.91 -7.73
N VAL A 34 3.31 -6.07 -8.70
CA VAL A 34 3.84 -6.08 -10.06
C VAL A 34 5.35 -5.81 -10.09
N SER A 35 5.84 -4.89 -9.24
CA SER A 35 7.28 -4.64 -9.10
C SER A 35 8.02 -5.91 -8.65
N LEU A 36 7.52 -6.59 -7.62
CA LEU A 36 8.15 -7.79 -7.05
C LEU A 36 8.09 -8.98 -8.02
N GLU A 37 7.00 -9.15 -8.78
CA GLU A 37 6.89 -10.18 -9.82
C GLU A 37 7.94 -10.00 -10.92
N LYS A 38 8.35 -8.76 -11.20
CA LYS A 38 9.44 -8.44 -12.14
C LYS A 38 10.84 -8.59 -11.53
N GLY A 39 10.94 -9.02 -10.27
CA GLY A 39 12.21 -9.11 -9.54
C GLY A 39 12.73 -7.76 -9.04
N ASN A 40 11.92 -6.70 -9.09
CA ASN A 40 12.31 -5.37 -8.64
C ASN A 40 11.90 -5.17 -7.18
N ASN A 41 12.89 -5.05 -6.30
CA ASN A 41 12.69 -4.72 -4.90
C ASN A 41 12.09 -3.32 -4.74
N VAL A 42 11.17 -3.17 -3.79
CA VAL A 42 10.54 -1.88 -3.46
C VAL A 42 11.08 -1.38 -2.14
N TYR A 43 11.59 -0.14 -2.12
CA TYR A 43 12.15 0.50 -0.93
C TYR A 43 11.31 1.71 -0.56
N LEU A 44 10.70 1.69 0.63
CA LEU A 44 9.90 2.79 1.18
C LEU A 44 10.65 3.42 2.34
N ARG A 45 11.27 4.58 2.08
CA ARG A 45 12.07 5.29 3.07
C ARG A 45 11.23 5.64 4.31
N GLY A 46 11.75 5.30 5.48
CA GLY A 46 11.08 5.53 6.77
C GLY A 46 10.03 4.49 7.14
N PHE A 47 9.78 3.49 6.28
CA PHE A 47 8.85 2.40 6.55
C PHE A 47 9.54 1.04 6.49
N GLY A 48 10.14 0.68 5.36
CA GLY A 48 10.77 -0.61 5.16
C GLY A 48 11.00 -0.95 3.69
N SER A 49 11.29 -2.23 3.42
CA SER A 49 11.47 -2.73 2.07
C SER A 49 10.64 -3.99 1.83
N PHE A 50 10.16 -4.14 0.59
CA PHE A 50 9.60 -5.36 0.08
C PHE A 50 10.62 -5.99 -0.86
N ILE A 51 11.06 -7.19 -0.53
CA ILE A 51 12.04 -7.95 -1.29
C ILE A 51 11.54 -9.39 -1.45
N VAL A 52 11.71 -9.97 -2.62
CA VAL A 52 11.47 -11.40 -2.81
C VAL A 52 12.70 -12.13 -2.28
N LYS A 53 12.54 -12.86 -1.17
CA LYS A 53 13.58 -13.75 -0.67
C LYS A 53 13.41 -15.12 -1.31
N THR A 54 14.44 -15.54 -2.02
CA THR A 54 14.59 -16.88 -2.57
C THR A 54 14.91 -17.89 -1.49
#